data_AF-A0A9E1ZGN1-F1
#
_entry.id   AF-A0A9E1ZGN1-F1
#
_cell.length_a   1.000
_cell.length_b   1.000
_cell.length_c   1.000
_cell.angle_alpha   90.00
_cell.angle_beta   90.00
_cell.angle_gamma   90.00
#
_symmetry.space_group_name_H-M   'P 1'
#
loop_
_entity.id
_entity.type
_entity.pdbx_description
1 polymer ?
#
loop_
_entity_poly.entity_id
_entity_poly.type
_entity_poly.pdbx_seq_one_letter_code
_entity_poly.pdbx_strand_id
1 'polypeptide(L)'
;MKPNRTARQAPTWGHILTTYARTGGAATQRRKLIEFPHKRWAKLRVLPVDQTTGIDFLDVLARGGVSTSMALRGVESLALETGLLTHAVLPRKLWPKYTPRPKRAITEKEHRLL
;
A
#
# COMPACT_ATOMS: atom_id res chain seq x y z
N MET A 1 10.99 -29.11 -31.04
CA MET A 1 10.64 -29.02 -29.61
C MET A 1 11.33 -27.81 -29.01
N LYS A 2 10.59 -26.75 -28.64
CA LYS A 2 11.15 -25.61 -27.90
C LYS A 2 11.07 -25.93 -26.40
N PRO A 3 12.11 -25.67 -25.61
CA PRO A 3 12.16 -26.09 -24.22
C PRO A 3 11.09 -25.35 -23.41
N ASN A 4 10.43 -26.13 -22.56
CA ASN A 4 9.45 -25.73 -21.58
C ASN A 4 10.05 -24.61 -20.70
N ARG A 5 9.62 -23.35 -20.89
CA ARG A 5 9.93 -22.27 -19.94
C ARG A 5 9.27 -22.70 -18.63
N THR A 6 10.07 -23.10 -17.65
CA THR A 6 9.66 -23.10 -16.24
C THR A 6 8.87 -21.83 -15.99
N ALA A 7 7.56 -21.94 -15.75
CA ALA A 7 6.69 -20.82 -15.51
C ALA A 7 7.22 -20.08 -14.27
N ARG A 8 7.95 -18.98 -14.49
CA ARG A 8 8.39 -18.09 -13.42
C ARG A 8 7.09 -17.53 -12.83
N GLN A 9 6.73 -17.93 -11.62
CA GLN A 9 5.56 -17.39 -10.95
C GLN A 9 5.68 -15.86 -10.92
N ALA A 10 4.67 -15.17 -11.42
CA ALA A 10 4.64 -13.72 -11.39
C ALA A 10 4.70 -13.25 -9.93
N PRO A 11 5.49 -12.21 -9.61
CA PRO A 11 5.55 -11.69 -8.25
C PRO A 11 4.17 -11.20 -7.83
N THR A 12 3.80 -11.52 -6.60
CA THR A 12 2.55 -11.03 -5.99
C THR A 12 2.80 -9.73 -5.27
N TRP A 13 1.73 -8.97 -5.00
CA TRP A 13 1.85 -7.77 -4.16
C TRP A 13 2.34 -8.09 -2.75
N GLY A 14 2.14 -9.30 -2.23
CA GLY A 14 2.67 -9.71 -0.94
C GLY A 14 4.20 -9.60 -0.86
N HIS A 15 4.89 -9.92 -1.96
CA HIS A 15 6.33 -9.72 -2.06
C HIS A 15 6.69 -8.22 -2.01
N ILE A 16 6.00 -7.40 -2.80
CA ILE A 16 6.23 -5.94 -2.86
C ILE A 16 5.95 -5.28 -1.51
N LEU A 17 4.86 -5.66 -0.83
CA LEU A 17 4.48 -5.16 0.49
C LEU A 17 5.55 -5.50 1.53
N THR A 18 6.10 -6.71 1.48
CA THR A 18 7.20 -7.14 2.37
C THR A 18 8.47 -6.32 2.11
N THR A 19 8.82 -6.08 0.84
CA THR A 19 9.96 -5.25 0.47
C THR A 19 9.75 -3.80 0.89
N TYR A 20 8.57 -3.23 0.65
CA TYR A 20 8.22 -1.87 1.05
C TYR A 20 8.19 -1.68 2.57
N ALA A 21 7.83 -2.72 3.33
CA ALA A 21 7.85 -2.70 4.80
C ALA A 21 9.26 -2.50 5.38
N ARG A 22 10.30 -2.91 4.64
CA ARG A 22 11.71 -2.78 5.05
C ARG A 22 12.30 -1.39 4.79
N THR A 23 11.58 -0.49 4.12
CA THR A 23 12.10 0.85 3.79
C THR A 23 11.78 1.88 4.88
N GLY A 24 12.68 2.86 5.04
CA GLY A 24 12.61 3.91 6.05
C GLY A 24 13.22 3.52 7.40
N GLY A 25 13.16 4.40 8.41
CA GLY A 25 13.67 4.13 9.75
C GLY A 25 12.82 3.15 10.57
N ALA A 26 13.35 2.66 11.69
CA ALA A 26 12.75 1.59 12.50
C ALA A 26 11.29 1.83 12.90
N ALA A 27 10.93 3.05 13.30
CA ALA A 27 9.54 3.40 13.63
C ALA A 27 8.60 3.30 12.42
N THR A 28 9.06 3.70 11.24
CA THR A 28 8.29 3.61 9.99
C THR A 28 8.13 2.16 9.56
N GLN A 29 9.19 1.35 9.63
CA GLN A 29 9.12 -0.08 9.34
C GLN A 29 8.13 -0.79 10.27
N ARG A 30 8.19 -0.52 11.59
CA ARG A 30 7.24 -1.07 12.57
C ARG A 30 5.79 -0.75 12.21
N ARG A 31 5.48 0.51 11.84
CA ARG A 31 4.13 0.90 11.42
C ARG A 31 3.65 0.12 10.19
N LYS A 32 4.52 -0.08 9.19
CA LYS A 32 4.20 -0.84 7.97
C LYS A 32 3.98 -2.33 8.27
N LEU A 33 4.80 -2.92 9.13
CA LEU A 33 4.67 -4.31 9.58
C LEU A 33 3.36 -4.56 10.33
N ILE A 34 2.83 -3.54 11.03
CA ILE A 34 1.50 -3.60 11.67
C ILE A 34 0.39 -3.39 10.63
N GLU A 35 0.58 -2.52 9.63
CA GLU A 35 -0.46 -2.15 8.66
C GLU A 35 -0.79 -3.27 7.65
N PHE A 36 0.23 -3.91 7.05
CA PHE A 36 0.02 -4.84 5.93
C PHE A 36 -0.62 -6.20 6.27
N PRO A 37 -0.59 -6.69 7.52
CA PRO A 37 -1.40 -7.83 7.94
C PRO A 37 -2.91 -7.57 7.99
N HIS A 38 -3.36 -6.32 8.04
CA HIS A 38 -4.80 -6.03 8.16
C HIS A 38 -5.62 -6.59 6.99
N LYS A 39 -6.86 -6.99 7.27
CA LYS A 39 -7.79 -7.64 6.32
C LYS A 39 -8.00 -6.87 5.02
N ARG A 40 -7.88 -5.54 5.03
CA ARG A 40 -7.99 -4.68 3.82
C ARG A 40 -6.94 -5.04 2.76
N TRP A 41 -5.77 -5.53 3.15
CA TRP A 41 -4.70 -5.94 2.24
C TRP A 41 -4.78 -7.40 1.81
N ALA A 42 -5.68 -8.21 2.40
CA ALA A 42 -5.66 -9.66 2.25
C ALA A 42 -5.83 -10.11 0.78
N LYS A 43 -6.80 -9.54 0.06
CA LYS A 43 -7.02 -9.79 -1.36
C LYS A 43 -5.81 -9.36 -2.19
N LEU A 44 -5.35 -8.13 -1.99
CA LEU A 44 -4.23 -7.58 -2.75
C LEU A 44 -2.95 -8.41 -2.56
N ARG A 45 -2.61 -8.82 -1.33
CA ARG A 45 -1.39 -9.58 -1.01
C ARG A 45 -1.17 -10.84 -1.85
N VAL A 46 -2.25 -11.53 -2.23
CA VAL A 46 -2.17 -12.78 -2.99
C VAL A 46 -2.32 -12.57 -4.49
N LEU A 47 -2.74 -11.38 -4.93
CA LEU A 47 -2.92 -11.08 -6.35
C LEU A 47 -1.56 -10.96 -7.06
N PRO A 48 -1.42 -11.58 -8.25
CA PRO A 48 -0.32 -11.31 -9.17
C PRO A 48 -0.34 -9.85 -9.62
N VAL A 49 0.84 -9.22 -9.68
CA VAL A 49 0.97 -7.80 -10.01
C VAL A 49 0.46 -7.50 -11.42
N ASP A 50 0.69 -8.40 -12.37
CA ASP A 50 0.27 -8.32 -13.77
C ASP A 50 -1.23 -8.53 -14.01
N GLN A 51 -1.95 -9.12 -13.05
CA GLN A 51 -3.39 -9.37 -13.11
C GLN A 51 -4.21 -8.35 -12.32
N THR A 52 -3.55 -7.35 -11.72
CA THR A 52 -4.21 -6.42 -10.81
C THR A 52 -4.84 -5.26 -11.56
N THR A 53 -6.07 -4.93 -11.19
CA THR A 53 -6.82 -3.83 -11.79
C THR A 53 -6.94 -2.63 -10.84
N GLY A 54 -7.31 -1.47 -11.38
CA GLY A 54 -7.63 -0.29 -10.57
C GLY A 54 -8.75 -0.55 -9.54
N ILE A 55 -9.68 -1.49 -9.81
CA ILE A 55 -10.75 -1.86 -8.87
C ILE A 55 -10.18 -2.49 -7.60
N ASP A 56 -9.15 -3.33 -7.71
CA ASP A 56 -8.50 -3.95 -6.55
C ASP A 56 -7.87 -2.89 -5.64
N PHE A 57 -7.33 -1.82 -6.22
CA PHE A 57 -6.81 -0.68 -5.47
C PHE A 57 -7.94 0.11 -4.80
N LEU A 58 -9.03 0.36 -5.52
CA LEU A 58 -10.19 1.06 -4.97
C LEU A 58 -10.83 0.28 -3.81
N ASP A 59 -10.89 -1.06 -3.87
CA ASP A 59 -11.34 -1.92 -2.77
C ASP A 59 -10.52 -1.72 -1.49
N VAL A 60 -9.18 -1.63 -1.62
CA VAL A 60 -8.28 -1.38 -0.48
C VAL A 60 -8.48 0.03 0.07
N LEU A 61 -8.61 1.02 -0.81
CA LEU A 61 -8.80 2.43 -0.46
C LEU A 61 -10.13 2.66 0.27
N ALA A 62 -11.21 2.00 -0.18
CA ALA A 62 -12.54 2.10 0.43
C ALA A 62 -12.57 1.58 1.88
N ARG A 63 -11.67 0.66 2.24
CA ARG A 63 -11.55 0.05 3.58
C ARG A 63 -10.45 0.68 4.44
N GLY A 64 -9.83 1.74 3.94
CA GLY A 64 -8.66 2.38 4.50
C GLY A 64 -8.87 3.85 4.83
N GLY A 65 -7.81 4.47 5.33
CA GLY A 65 -7.77 5.93 5.54
C GLY A 65 -6.61 6.56 4.77
N VAL A 66 -6.28 7.79 5.15
CA VAL A 66 -5.14 8.54 4.59
C VAL A 66 -3.84 7.72 4.64
N SER A 67 -3.59 7.01 5.73
CA SER A 67 -2.39 6.17 5.85
C SER A 67 -2.37 5.01 4.86
N THR A 68 -3.51 4.36 4.64
CA THR A 68 -3.64 3.28 3.64
C THR A 68 -3.41 3.83 2.24
N SER A 69 -3.96 5.01 1.92
CA SER A 69 -3.74 5.66 0.63
C SER A 69 -2.27 5.99 0.39
N MET A 70 -1.57 6.57 1.38
CA MET A 70 -0.13 6.84 1.26
C MET A 70 0.70 5.57 1.11
N ALA A 71 0.38 4.52 1.86
CA ALA A 71 1.06 3.24 1.76
C ALA A 71 0.85 2.59 0.38
N LEU A 72 -0.38 2.58 -0.14
CA LEU A 72 -0.71 1.98 -1.43
C LEU A 72 -0.01 2.72 -2.59
N ARG A 73 0.07 4.06 -2.54
CA ARG A 73 0.86 4.85 -3.50
C ARG A 73 2.34 4.47 -3.46
N GLY A 74 2.91 4.32 -2.27
CA GLY A 74 4.32 3.95 -2.11
C GLY A 74 4.62 2.55 -2.62
N VAL A 75 3.68 1.62 -2.43
CA VAL A 75 3.78 0.25 -2.94
C VAL A 75 3.66 0.20 -4.46
N GLU A 76 2.75 0.98 -5.06
CA GLU A 76 2.67 1.14 -6.51
C GLU A 76 3.94 1.77 -7.10
N SER A 77 4.47 2.82 -6.47
CA SER A 77 5.73 3.45 -6.87
C SER A 77 6.88 2.45 -6.87
N LEU A 78 7.00 1.65 -5.81
CA LEU A 78 8.02 0.62 -5.72
C LEU A 78 7.87 -0.44 -6.84
N ALA A 79 6.63 -0.84 -7.15
CA ALA A 79 6.36 -1.78 -8.24
C ALA A 79 6.76 -1.21 -9.62
N LEU A 80 6.53 0.08 -9.84
CA LEU A 80 6.94 0.78 -11.06
C LEU A 80 8.46 0.93 -11.15
N GLU A 81 9.10 1.39 -10.07
CA GLU A 81 10.55 1.63 -10.02
C GLU A 81 11.37 0.34 -10.14
N THR A 82 10.82 -0.79 -9.68
CA THR A 82 11.46 -2.11 -9.82
C THR A 82 11.17 -2.79 -11.17
N GLY A 83 10.40 -2.16 -12.05
CA GLY A 83 10.04 -2.71 -13.36
C GLY A 83 9.03 -3.86 -13.30
N LEU A 84 8.38 -4.08 -12.14
CA LEU A 84 7.31 -5.08 -12.00
C LEU A 84 6.00 -4.62 -12.63
N LEU A 85 5.81 -3.30 -12.73
CA LEU A 85 4.73 -2.68 -13.48
C LEU A 85 5.31 -1.81 -14.60
N THR A 86 4.64 -1.83 -15.75
CA THR A 86 4.95 -0.93 -16.88
C THR A 86 4.13 0.35 -16.83
N HIS A 87 3.05 0.39 -16.05
CA HIS A 87 2.13 1.51 -15.95
C HIS A 87 1.44 1.51 -14.58
N ALA A 88 0.95 2.67 -14.16
CA ALA A 88 0.21 2.81 -12.92
C ALA A 88 -1.08 1.99 -12.97
N VAL A 89 -1.39 1.29 -11.87
CA VAL A 89 -2.63 0.53 -11.69
C VAL A 89 -3.81 1.48 -11.52
N LEU A 90 -3.60 2.56 -10.76
CA LEU A 90 -4.63 3.56 -10.52
C LEU A 90 -4.22 4.92 -11.12
N PRO A 91 -4.97 5.46 -12.11
CA PRO A 91 -4.75 6.79 -12.65
C PRO A 91 -4.71 7.86 -11.56
N ARG A 92 -3.81 8.85 -11.69
CA ARG A 92 -3.59 9.92 -10.69
C ARG A 92 -4.88 10.60 -10.20
N LYS A 93 -5.87 10.76 -11.09
CA LYS A 93 -7.17 11.39 -10.82
C LYS A 93 -8.09 10.58 -9.90
N LEU A 94 -7.96 9.26 -9.86
CA LEU A 94 -8.82 8.37 -9.08
C LEU A 94 -8.35 8.17 -7.65
N TRP A 95 -7.15 8.66 -7.32
CA TRP A 95 -6.69 8.60 -5.96
C TRP A 95 -7.49 9.55 -5.05
N PRO A 96 -7.81 9.15 -3.80
CA PRO A 96 -8.47 10.01 -2.84
C PRO A 96 -7.68 11.31 -2.63
N LYS A 97 -8.40 12.43 -2.58
CA LYS A 97 -7.82 13.71 -2.17
C LYS A 97 -7.42 13.61 -0.70
N TYR A 98 -6.21 14.09 -0.39
CA TYR A 98 -5.78 14.24 1.00
C TYR A 98 -6.60 15.35 1.65
N THR A 99 -7.42 15.00 2.63
CA THR A 99 -8.14 15.96 3.46
C THR A 99 -7.58 15.88 4.88
N PRO A 100 -6.79 16.87 5.32
CA PRO A 100 -6.27 16.87 6.69
C PRO A 100 -7.44 16.93 7.67
N ARG A 101 -7.40 16.09 8.70
CA ARG A 101 -8.36 16.20 9.79
C ARG A 101 -8.07 17.50 10.55
N PRO A 102 -9.11 18.24 10.99
CA PRO A 102 -8.91 19.39 11.86
C PRO A 102 -8.21 18.91 13.14
N LYS A 103 -7.08 19.53 13.46
CA LYS A 103 -6.36 19.31 14.71
C LYS A 103 -6.69 20.48 15.64
N ARG A 104 -7.10 20.18 16.87
CA ARG A 104 -7.31 21.18 17.92
C ARG A 104 -6.22 21.02 18.98
N ALA A 105 -5.68 22.12 19.48
CA ALA A 105 -4.88 22.09 20.68
C ALA A 105 -5.73 21.64 21.89
N ILE A 106 -5.07 21.04 22.87
CA ILE A 106 -5.67 20.82 24.19
C ILE A 106 -5.58 22.10 25.00
N THR A 107 -6.59 22.38 25.81
CA THR A 107 -6.56 23.48 26.77
C THR A 107 -5.71 23.11 27.99
N GLU A 108 -5.25 24.10 28.75
CA GLU A 108 -4.51 23.86 30.01
C GLU A 108 -5.33 23.03 31.01
N LYS A 109 -6.65 23.27 31.08
CA LYS A 109 -7.57 22.49 31.93
C LYS A 109 -7.61 21.02 31.52
N GLU A 110 -7.67 20.73 30.23
CA GLU A 110 -7.64 19.36 29.70
C GLU A 110 -6.28 18.70 29.94
N HIS A 111 -5.18 19.44 29.78
CA HIS A 111 -3.82 18.93 30.05
C HIS A 111 -3.64 18.51 31.51
N ARG A 112 -4.20 19.25 32.48
CA ARG A 112 -4.14 18.89 33.91
C ARG A 112 -4.91 17.61 34.29
N LEU A 113 -5.77 17.09 33.40
CA LEU A 113 -6.58 15.89 33.64
C LEU A 113 -6.00 14.62 32.99
N LEU A 114 -4.91 14.74 32.22
CA LEU A 114 -4.17 13.62 31.61
C LEU A 114 -3.22 12.97 32.63
#